data_AF-A0A6L3IIH8-F1
#
_entry.id   AF-A0A6L3IIH8-F1
#
_cell.length_a   1.000
_cell.length_b   1.000
_cell.length_c   1.000
_cell.angle_alpha   90.00
_cell.angle_beta   90.00
_cell.angle_gamma   90.00
#
_symmetry.space_group_name_H-M   'P 1'
#
loop_
_entity.id
_entity.type
_entity.pdbx_description
1 polymer ?
#
loop_
_entity_poly.entity_id
_entity_poly.type
_entity_poly.pdbx_seq_one_letter_code
_entity_poly.pdbx_strand_id
1 'polypeptide(L)'
;DEEKAQYNVYPKMQVFRVFNVAQTNLQEARPELWEQLERENGKRVENGEHFSFGPVDAMIKDNLWICPIKPTHQNEAYYSITKNEIVVPEKEQFRDGESFYGTLFHEMVHSTGAEGVLDRLQPTSFGSKEYAREELVAELGSALVAQRYGMTKHIKEDSCAYLKGWLDELKESPQFIKTTLLDVKRASSIVTQKVDKIAQELEQNVTEEQEDKRSAKERIFYASVAYLQTADDTKQLDELKDKGDYKGLLALAKEYYDGNGMDEQHTYASPLQNRGDDLLIEDKDFAVVYNGSVGGTYDIMLKYTEQEVRDHITRYGTDRASDDVKEVAKDMAAEQFAELTHQRMPVFEMPDGDILYARYNRDKDTLDVGTATNAGMAVQHHYPYDHNMTLEANLQAVNEKLNELEEYREELQEAEYGGGLRR
;
A
#
# COMPACT_ATOMS: atom_id res chain seq x y z
N ASP A 1 15.46 -40.31 13.35
CA ASP A 1 14.83 -41.46 12.68
C ASP A 1 15.07 -42.80 13.37
N GLU A 2 16.24 -43.09 13.96
CA GLU A 2 16.49 -44.33 14.71
C GLU A 2 15.56 -44.55 15.93
N GLU A 3 15.21 -43.51 16.67
CA GLU A 3 14.26 -43.61 17.79
C GLU A 3 12.84 -44.01 17.34
N LYS A 4 12.38 -43.56 16.17
CA LYS A 4 11.04 -43.85 15.66
C LYS A 4 10.89 -45.32 15.23
N ALA A 5 11.98 -45.99 14.87
CA ALA A 5 11.98 -47.39 14.47
C ALA A 5 11.73 -48.38 15.64
N GLN A 6 11.86 -47.91 16.89
CA GLN A 6 11.67 -48.75 18.09
C GLN A 6 10.22 -48.76 18.61
N TYR A 7 9.33 -47.93 18.04
CA TYR A 7 7.95 -47.79 18.51
C TYR A 7 6.95 -48.19 17.43
N ASN A 8 6.03 -49.09 17.79
CA ASN A 8 4.84 -49.35 16.97
C ASN A 8 3.80 -48.24 17.22
N VAL A 9 3.58 -47.39 16.21
CA VAL A 9 2.54 -46.36 16.25
C VAL A 9 1.22 -46.95 15.75
N TYR A 10 0.20 -46.93 16.59
CA TYR A 10 -1.15 -47.36 16.22
C TYR A 10 -2.06 -46.14 16.03
N PRO A 11 -2.70 -45.95 14.86
CA PRO A 11 -3.64 -44.86 14.67
C PRO A 11 -4.90 -45.10 15.51
N LYS A 12 -5.19 -44.19 16.44
CA LYS A 12 -6.39 -44.23 17.28
C LYS A 12 -7.35 -43.11 16.88
N MET A 13 -8.58 -43.47 16.54
CA MET A 13 -9.65 -42.47 16.41
C MET A 13 -10.09 -42.01 17.80
N GLN A 14 -10.07 -40.70 18.02
CA GLN A 14 -10.64 -40.07 19.21
C GLN A 14 -11.83 -39.22 18.80
N VAL A 15 -12.89 -39.27 19.60
CA VAL A 15 -14.10 -38.48 19.41
C VAL A 15 -14.13 -37.44 20.51
N PHE A 16 -14.29 -36.18 20.11
CA PHE A 16 -14.38 -35.05 21.03
C PHE A 16 -15.80 -34.49 21.01
N ARG A 17 -16.29 -34.09 22.19
CA ARG A 17 -17.53 -33.32 22.32
C ARG A 17 -17.14 -31.85 22.26
N VAL A 18 -17.63 -31.15 21.25
CA VAL A 18 -17.41 -29.72 21.07
C VAL A 18 -18.72 -28.98 21.27
N PHE A 19 -18.63 -27.74 21.74
CA PHE A 19 -19.76 -26.84 21.88
C PHE A 19 -19.57 -25.69 20.90
N ASN A 20 -20.60 -25.34 20.15
CA ASN A 20 -20.60 -24.10 19.38
C ASN A 20 -20.48 -22.93 20.37
N VAL A 21 -19.77 -21.87 19.98
CA VAL A 21 -19.55 -20.69 20.83
C VAL A 21 -20.87 -20.07 21.30
N ALA A 22 -21.93 -20.12 20.48
CA ALA A 22 -23.29 -19.70 20.85
C ALA A 22 -23.97 -20.58 21.91
N GLN A 23 -23.45 -21.78 22.19
CA GLN A 23 -23.92 -22.66 23.27
C GLN A 23 -23.19 -22.39 24.60
N THR A 24 -22.33 -21.38 24.65
CA THR A 24 -21.53 -21.02 25.82
C THR A 24 -21.86 -19.59 26.26
N ASN A 25 -21.47 -19.22 27.48
CA ASN A 25 -21.61 -17.85 27.99
C ASN A 25 -20.45 -16.93 27.57
N LEU A 26 -19.72 -17.26 26.48
CA LEU A 26 -18.54 -16.49 26.05
C LEU A 26 -18.88 -15.02 25.78
N GLN A 27 -20.05 -14.75 25.19
CA GLN A 27 -20.52 -13.39 24.91
C GLN A 27 -20.67 -12.56 26.19
N GLU A 28 -21.20 -13.15 27.25
CA GLU A 28 -21.38 -12.48 28.55
C GLU A 28 -20.07 -12.37 29.33
N ALA A 29 -19.24 -13.42 29.28
CA ALA A 29 -18.01 -13.51 30.07
C ALA A 29 -16.83 -12.75 29.44
N ARG A 30 -16.80 -12.62 28.10
CA ARG A 30 -15.72 -11.99 27.32
C ARG A 30 -16.28 -11.30 26.06
N PRO A 31 -16.99 -10.17 26.23
CA PRO A 31 -17.63 -9.46 25.11
C PRO A 31 -16.63 -9.00 24.04
N GLU A 32 -15.43 -8.55 24.42
CA GLU A 32 -14.40 -8.12 23.47
C GLU A 32 -13.92 -9.26 22.55
N LEU A 33 -13.74 -10.46 23.11
CA LEU A 33 -13.36 -11.65 22.32
C LEU A 33 -14.50 -12.09 21.40
N TRP A 34 -15.75 -11.95 21.84
CA TRP A 34 -16.92 -12.22 21.00
C TRP A 34 -16.97 -11.28 19.80
N GLU A 35 -16.82 -9.96 20.02
CA GLU A 35 -16.78 -8.97 18.95
C GLU A 35 -15.63 -9.21 17.97
N GLN A 36 -14.46 -9.64 18.47
CA GLN A 36 -13.34 -10.03 17.62
C GLN A 36 -13.71 -11.22 16.73
N LEU A 37 -14.29 -12.29 17.31
CA LEU A 37 -14.71 -13.48 16.57
C LEU A 37 -15.80 -13.16 15.54
N GLU A 38 -16.74 -12.28 15.85
CA GLU A 38 -17.76 -11.82 14.89
C GLU A 38 -17.13 -11.02 13.75
N ARG A 39 -16.13 -10.18 14.04
CA ARG A 39 -15.42 -9.41 13.01
C ARG A 39 -14.58 -10.30 12.10
N GLU A 40 -13.88 -11.29 12.67
CA GLU A 40 -13.04 -12.23 11.92
C GLU A 40 -13.88 -13.19 11.06
N ASN A 41 -14.99 -13.71 11.59
CA ASN A 41 -15.87 -14.65 10.87
C ASN A 41 -16.99 -13.95 10.08
N GLY A 42 -17.20 -12.65 10.30
CA GLY A 42 -18.22 -11.82 9.66
C GLY A 42 -17.75 -11.13 8.38
N LYS A 43 -16.49 -11.31 7.98
CA LYS A 43 -15.98 -10.90 6.65
C LYS A 43 -16.67 -11.73 5.55
N ARG A 44 -17.91 -11.40 5.24
CA ARG A 44 -18.48 -11.68 3.93
C ARG A 44 -17.83 -10.74 2.93
N VAL A 45 -17.65 -11.17 1.70
CA VAL A 45 -17.38 -10.23 0.62
C VAL A 45 -18.58 -9.29 0.60
N GLU A 46 -18.39 -8.05 1.04
CA GLU A 46 -19.45 -7.05 0.99
C GLU A 46 -19.81 -6.84 -0.48
N ASN A 47 -21.09 -7.03 -0.78
CA ASN A 47 -21.75 -6.93 -2.09
C ASN A 47 -21.65 -8.19 -2.98
N GLY A 48 -22.68 -9.04 -2.91
CA GLY A 48 -22.88 -10.25 -3.73
C GLY A 48 -23.10 -10.02 -5.24
N GLU A 49 -22.57 -8.92 -5.78
CA GLU A 49 -22.63 -8.53 -7.20
C GLU A 49 -21.24 -8.28 -7.81
N HIS A 50 -20.17 -8.22 -7.01
CA HIS A 50 -18.84 -7.92 -7.57
C HIS A 50 -18.31 -9.10 -8.39
N PHE A 51 -18.18 -8.88 -9.69
CA PHE A 51 -17.41 -9.71 -10.61
C PHE A 51 -15.91 -9.55 -10.38
N SER A 52 -15.42 -9.45 -9.14
CA SER A 52 -13.98 -9.33 -8.90
C SER A 52 -13.58 -9.95 -7.57
N PHE A 53 -12.58 -10.82 -7.63
CA PHE A 53 -11.91 -11.44 -6.51
C PHE A 53 -10.44 -11.46 -6.91
N GLY A 54 -9.76 -10.36 -6.55
CA GLY A 54 -8.41 -10.02 -7.02
C GLY A 54 -7.43 -11.19 -7.06
N PRO A 55 -7.32 -12.01 -5.99
CA PRO A 55 -6.41 -13.15 -5.98
C PRO A 55 -6.69 -14.19 -7.08
N VAL A 56 -7.97 -14.50 -7.34
CA VAL A 56 -8.34 -15.48 -8.37
C VAL A 56 -8.28 -14.86 -9.77
N ASP A 57 -8.61 -13.57 -9.91
CA ASP A 57 -8.45 -12.87 -11.19
C ASP A 57 -6.98 -12.80 -11.62
N ALA A 58 -6.07 -12.50 -10.67
CA ALA A 58 -4.63 -12.56 -10.90
C ALA A 58 -4.16 -13.99 -11.21
N MET A 59 -4.69 -15.00 -10.49
CA MET A 59 -4.38 -16.40 -10.75
C MET A 59 -4.68 -16.81 -12.20
N ILE A 60 -5.81 -16.35 -12.75
CA ILE A 60 -6.20 -16.61 -14.15
C ILE A 60 -5.27 -15.86 -15.10
N LYS A 61 -5.09 -14.55 -14.88
CA LYS A 61 -4.31 -13.66 -15.75
C LYS A 61 -2.85 -14.13 -15.88
N ASP A 62 -2.24 -14.46 -14.75
CA ASP A 62 -0.80 -14.76 -14.65
C ASP A 62 -0.51 -16.27 -14.65
N ASN A 63 -1.53 -17.10 -14.87
CA ASN A 63 -1.44 -18.57 -14.91
C ASN A 63 -0.77 -19.18 -13.66
N LEU A 64 -1.17 -18.73 -12.47
CA LEU A 64 -0.55 -19.12 -11.19
C LEU A 64 -1.14 -20.40 -10.59
N TRP A 65 -2.14 -21.00 -11.25
CA TRP A 65 -2.73 -22.26 -10.84
C TRP A 65 -1.92 -23.48 -11.31
N ILE A 66 -2.25 -24.66 -10.77
CA ILE A 66 -1.61 -25.96 -11.07
C ILE A 66 -1.67 -26.27 -12.58
N CYS A 67 -2.74 -25.84 -13.23
CA CYS A 67 -2.94 -25.95 -14.66
C CYS A 67 -3.49 -24.62 -15.23
N PRO A 68 -3.35 -24.36 -16.55
CA PRO A 68 -3.92 -23.17 -17.16
C PRO A 68 -5.44 -23.11 -16.99
N ILE A 69 -5.95 -21.92 -16.68
CA ILE A 69 -7.39 -21.62 -16.62
C ILE A 69 -7.73 -20.78 -17.85
N LYS A 70 -8.69 -21.24 -18.65
CA LYS A 70 -9.07 -20.63 -19.94
C LYS A 70 -10.53 -20.18 -19.93
N PRO A 71 -10.81 -18.92 -19.58
CA PRO A 71 -12.09 -18.30 -19.90
C PRO A 71 -12.31 -18.34 -21.42
N THR A 72 -13.39 -18.95 -21.87
CA THR A 72 -13.73 -19.11 -23.29
C THR A 72 -15.23 -18.90 -23.49
N HIS A 73 -15.63 -18.23 -24.56
CA HIS A 73 -17.04 -18.05 -24.89
C HIS A 73 -17.74 -19.40 -25.21
N GLN A 74 -18.32 -20.03 -24.19
CA GLN A 74 -19.02 -21.33 -24.29
C GLN A 74 -20.00 -21.52 -23.11
N ASN A 75 -20.82 -22.57 -23.14
CA ASN A 75 -21.84 -22.80 -22.09
C ASN A 75 -21.44 -23.88 -21.06
N GLU A 76 -20.24 -24.45 -21.18
CA GLU A 76 -19.79 -25.55 -20.33
C GLU A 76 -18.53 -25.15 -19.55
N ALA A 77 -18.41 -25.64 -18.32
CA ALA A 77 -17.17 -25.57 -17.53
C ALA A 77 -16.68 -26.99 -17.29
N TYR A 78 -15.38 -27.23 -17.44
CA TYR A 78 -14.78 -28.54 -17.20
C TYR A 78 -13.27 -28.45 -16.98
N TYR A 79 -12.76 -29.34 -16.14
CA TYR A 79 -11.36 -29.72 -16.11
C TYR A 79 -11.08 -30.84 -17.12
N SER A 80 -10.18 -30.57 -18.08
CA SER A 80 -9.74 -31.55 -19.07
C SER A 80 -8.54 -32.34 -18.55
N ILE A 81 -8.77 -33.61 -18.17
CA ILE A 81 -7.70 -34.52 -17.70
C ILE A 81 -6.61 -34.69 -18.77
N THR A 82 -6.99 -34.85 -20.04
CA THR A 82 -6.06 -35.14 -21.14
C THR A 82 -5.17 -33.95 -21.50
N LYS A 83 -5.70 -32.72 -21.38
CA LYS A 83 -4.96 -31.50 -21.68
C LYS A 83 -4.35 -30.85 -20.43
N ASN A 84 -4.74 -31.31 -19.24
CA ASN A 84 -4.43 -30.69 -17.96
C ASN A 84 -4.70 -29.18 -18.01
N GLU A 85 -5.95 -28.80 -18.29
CA GLU A 85 -6.40 -27.41 -18.35
C GLU A 85 -7.84 -27.30 -17.85
N ILE A 86 -8.18 -26.16 -17.27
CA ILE A 86 -9.56 -25.81 -16.92
C ILE A 86 -10.11 -24.91 -18.02
N VAL A 87 -11.26 -25.26 -18.57
CA VAL A 87 -12.02 -24.38 -19.45
C VAL A 87 -13.29 -23.95 -18.71
N VAL A 88 -13.55 -22.65 -18.67
CA VAL A 88 -14.70 -22.05 -17.98
C VAL A 88 -15.34 -21.02 -18.91
N PRO A 89 -16.68 -20.83 -18.89
CA PRO A 89 -17.30 -19.74 -19.62
C PRO A 89 -16.69 -18.39 -19.25
N GLU A 90 -16.77 -17.42 -20.16
CA GLU A 90 -16.38 -16.05 -19.87
C GLU A 90 -17.18 -15.51 -18.68
N LYS A 91 -16.54 -14.65 -17.90
CA LYS A 91 -17.09 -14.17 -16.62
C LYS A 91 -18.41 -13.43 -16.82
N GLU A 92 -18.54 -12.72 -17.94
CA GLU A 92 -19.71 -11.98 -18.39
C GLU A 92 -20.89 -12.89 -18.79
N GLN A 93 -20.66 -14.19 -19.00
CA GLN A 93 -21.72 -15.15 -19.26
C GLN A 93 -22.43 -15.62 -17.98
N PHE A 94 -21.84 -15.35 -16.80
CA PHE A 94 -22.46 -15.67 -15.52
C PHE A 94 -23.33 -14.52 -15.02
N ARG A 95 -24.37 -14.87 -14.26
CA ARG A 95 -25.29 -13.89 -13.68
C ARG A 95 -24.63 -12.97 -12.64
N ASP A 96 -23.60 -13.45 -11.95
CA ASP A 96 -22.88 -12.77 -10.88
C ASP A 96 -21.47 -13.39 -10.70
N GLY A 97 -20.59 -12.67 -10.00
CA GLY A 97 -19.22 -13.13 -9.72
C GLY A 97 -19.16 -14.40 -8.88
N GLU A 98 -20.05 -14.56 -7.90
CA GLU A 98 -20.08 -15.77 -7.05
C GLU A 98 -20.36 -17.03 -7.86
N SER A 99 -21.23 -16.95 -8.88
CA SER A 99 -21.56 -18.05 -9.78
C SER A 99 -20.37 -18.44 -10.66
N PHE A 100 -19.61 -17.45 -11.13
CA PHE A 100 -18.36 -17.67 -11.86
C PHE A 100 -17.32 -18.34 -10.95
N TYR A 101 -17.01 -17.76 -9.80
CA TYR A 101 -15.98 -18.29 -8.89
C TYR A 101 -16.37 -19.64 -8.30
N GLY A 102 -17.64 -19.85 -7.95
CA GLY A 102 -18.14 -21.15 -7.48
C GLY A 102 -17.98 -22.24 -8.54
N THR A 103 -18.25 -21.93 -9.81
CA THR A 103 -18.02 -22.85 -10.93
C THR A 103 -16.53 -23.10 -11.15
N LEU A 104 -15.71 -22.05 -11.12
CA LEU A 104 -14.26 -22.18 -11.27
C LEU A 104 -13.65 -23.01 -10.14
N PHE A 105 -14.03 -22.78 -8.88
CA PHE A 105 -13.54 -23.54 -7.74
C PHE A 105 -13.89 -25.02 -7.85
N HIS A 106 -15.04 -25.36 -8.44
CA HIS A 106 -15.40 -26.76 -8.70
C HIS A 106 -14.39 -27.41 -9.63
N GLU A 107 -14.09 -26.78 -10.77
CA GLU A 107 -13.10 -27.29 -11.72
C GLU A 107 -11.67 -27.27 -11.18
N MET A 108 -11.34 -26.28 -10.34
CA MET A 108 -10.05 -26.25 -9.63
C MET A 108 -9.93 -27.45 -8.69
N VAL A 109 -10.97 -27.81 -7.95
CA VAL A 109 -10.96 -28.98 -7.08
C VAL A 109 -10.78 -30.26 -7.90
N HIS A 110 -11.45 -30.40 -9.05
CA HIS A 110 -11.18 -31.50 -9.98
C HIS A 110 -9.72 -31.56 -10.39
N SER A 111 -9.13 -30.43 -10.80
CA SER A 111 -7.73 -30.40 -11.24
C SER A 111 -6.73 -30.85 -10.15
N THR A 112 -7.06 -30.68 -8.86
CA THR A 112 -6.21 -31.21 -7.78
C THR A 112 -6.16 -32.74 -7.74
N GLY A 113 -7.10 -33.43 -8.37
CA GLY A 113 -7.12 -34.88 -8.48
C GLY A 113 -6.20 -35.43 -9.57
N ALA A 114 -5.56 -34.57 -10.37
CA ALA A 114 -4.62 -34.95 -11.41
C ALA A 114 -3.41 -35.73 -10.88
N GLU A 115 -2.75 -36.44 -11.80
CA GLU A 115 -1.52 -37.17 -11.52
C GLU A 115 -0.42 -36.21 -11.03
N GLY A 116 0.29 -36.59 -9.96
CA GLY A 116 1.33 -35.78 -9.33
C GLY A 116 0.83 -34.72 -8.35
N VAL A 117 -0.50 -34.63 -8.13
CA VAL A 117 -1.10 -33.70 -7.15
C VAL A 117 -1.73 -34.45 -5.99
N LEU A 118 -2.90 -35.08 -6.20
CA LEU A 118 -3.55 -35.96 -5.22
C LEU A 118 -3.91 -37.33 -5.80
N ASP A 119 -3.61 -37.58 -7.08
CA ASP A 119 -3.74 -38.89 -7.75
C ASP A 119 -5.13 -39.54 -7.57
N ARG A 120 -6.19 -38.73 -7.57
CA ARG A 120 -7.57 -39.20 -7.37
C ARG A 120 -8.24 -39.60 -8.68
N LEU A 121 -7.89 -38.92 -9.76
CA LEU A 121 -8.55 -39.10 -11.05
C LEU A 121 -8.05 -40.38 -11.71
N GLN A 122 -9.00 -41.25 -12.06
CA GLN A 122 -8.77 -42.45 -12.83
C GLN A 122 -9.57 -42.35 -14.13
N PRO A 123 -9.10 -42.93 -15.25
CA PRO A 123 -9.89 -43.00 -16.47
C PRO A 123 -11.15 -43.85 -16.24
N THR A 124 -12.29 -43.21 -15.98
CA THR A 124 -13.57 -43.88 -15.72
C THR A 124 -14.68 -43.34 -16.63
N SER A 125 -15.70 -44.15 -16.88
CA SER A 125 -16.86 -43.73 -17.67
C SER A 125 -17.74 -42.76 -16.86
N PHE A 126 -18.36 -41.79 -17.55
CA PHE A 126 -19.37 -40.92 -16.96
C PHE A 126 -20.46 -41.75 -16.24
N GLY A 127 -20.81 -41.34 -15.03
CA GLY A 127 -21.79 -42.04 -14.19
C GLY A 127 -21.29 -43.30 -13.45
N SER A 128 -19.98 -43.59 -13.47
CA SER A 128 -19.41 -44.63 -12.61
C SER A 128 -19.40 -44.20 -11.13
N LYS A 129 -19.16 -45.16 -10.22
CA LYS A 129 -19.04 -44.88 -8.77
C LYS A 129 -17.85 -43.96 -8.48
N GLU A 130 -16.73 -44.18 -9.16
CA GLU A 130 -15.52 -43.37 -9.04
C GLU A 130 -15.78 -41.93 -9.51
N TYR A 131 -16.51 -41.78 -10.62
CA TYR A 131 -16.95 -40.48 -11.13
C TYR A 131 -17.88 -39.77 -10.14
N ALA A 132 -18.90 -40.46 -9.62
CA ALA A 132 -19.83 -39.89 -8.63
C ALA A 132 -19.11 -39.45 -7.34
N ARG A 133 -18.12 -40.22 -6.88
CA ARG A 133 -17.29 -39.85 -5.73
C ARG A 133 -16.46 -38.59 -6.01
N GLU A 134 -15.87 -38.47 -7.19
CA GLU A 134 -15.06 -37.30 -7.53
C GLU A 134 -15.91 -36.04 -7.67
N GLU A 135 -17.10 -36.12 -8.25
CA GLU A 135 -18.06 -35.01 -8.26
C GLU A 135 -18.45 -34.60 -6.83
N LEU A 136 -18.60 -35.56 -5.90
CA LEU A 136 -18.84 -35.23 -4.48
C LEU A 136 -17.65 -34.48 -3.86
N VAL A 137 -16.42 -34.86 -4.21
CA VAL A 137 -15.20 -34.18 -3.77
C VAL A 137 -15.17 -32.76 -4.33
N ALA A 138 -15.46 -32.58 -5.61
CA ALA A 138 -15.51 -31.28 -6.28
C ALA A 138 -16.59 -30.36 -5.70
N GLU A 139 -17.79 -30.88 -5.50
CA GLU A 139 -18.94 -30.12 -5.01
C GLU A 139 -18.74 -29.63 -3.57
N LEU A 140 -18.31 -30.53 -2.66
CA LEU A 140 -18.04 -30.18 -1.26
C LEU A 140 -16.77 -29.35 -1.12
N GLY A 141 -15.73 -29.66 -1.90
CA GLY A 141 -14.46 -28.92 -1.89
C GLY A 141 -14.68 -27.46 -2.28
N SER A 142 -15.36 -27.22 -3.39
CA SER A 142 -15.65 -25.86 -3.86
C SER A 142 -16.64 -25.13 -2.95
N ALA A 143 -17.58 -25.82 -2.30
CA ALA A 143 -18.43 -25.22 -1.27
C ALA A 143 -17.60 -24.73 -0.07
N LEU A 144 -16.63 -25.51 0.42
CA LEU A 144 -15.74 -25.10 1.51
C LEU A 144 -14.84 -23.93 1.10
N VAL A 145 -14.33 -23.93 -0.13
CA VAL A 145 -13.52 -22.83 -0.67
C VAL A 145 -14.37 -21.55 -0.75
N ALA A 146 -15.54 -21.61 -1.37
CA ALA A 146 -16.45 -20.47 -1.49
C ALA A 146 -16.84 -19.91 -0.11
N GLN A 147 -17.19 -20.78 0.83
CA GLN A 147 -17.53 -20.39 2.20
C GLN A 147 -16.36 -19.68 2.91
N ARG A 148 -15.11 -20.15 2.73
CA ARG A 148 -13.92 -19.51 3.33
C ARG A 148 -13.75 -18.07 2.87
N TYR A 149 -14.05 -17.80 1.60
CA TYR A 149 -13.94 -16.46 1.01
C TYR A 149 -15.26 -15.70 1.05
N GLY A 150 -16.22 -16.11 1.89
CA GLY A 150 -17.45 -15.36 2.12
C GLY A 150 -18.44 -15.35 0.95
N MET A 151 -18.29 -16.26 -0.02
CA MET A 151 -19.17 -16.39 -1.19
C MET A 151 -20.29 -17.41 -0.94
N THR A 152 -21.46 -17.16 -1.53
CA THR A 152 -22.57 -18.11 -1.46
C THR A 152 -22.51 -19.09 -2.62
N LYS A 153 -22.26 -20.37 -2.34
CA LYS A 153 -22.38 -21.41 -3.35
C LYS A 153 -23.83 -21.89 -3.45
N HIS A 154 -24.44 -21.69 -4.61
CA HIS A 154 -25.71 -22.34 -4.95
C HIS A 154 -25.46 -23.74 -5.52
N ILE A 155 -26.27 -24.70 -5.09
CA ILE A 155 -26.24 -26.06 -5.64
C ILE A 155 -26.78 -25.98 -7.07
N LYS A 156 -26.02 -26.49 -8.06
CA LYS A 156 -26.49 -26.54 -9.45
C LYS A 156 -27.57 -27.61 -9.59
N GLU A 157 -28.51 -27.40 -10.51
CA GLU A 157 -29.52 -28.42 -10.81
C GLU A 157 -28.89 -29.72 -11.33
N ASP A 158 -27.77 -29.64 -12.04
CA ASP A 158 -27.00 -30.80 -12.49
C ASP A 158 -26.40 -31.62 -11.33
N SER A 159 -26.15 -30.98 -10.18
CA SER A 159 -25.69 -31.66 -8.96
C SER A 159 -26.77 -32.59 -8.38
N CYS A 160 -28.05 -32.40 -8.72
CA CYS A 160 -29.15 -33.26 -8.27
C CYS A 160 -29.08 -34.69 -8.83
N ALA A 161 -28.49 -34.88 -10.02
CA ALA A 161 -28.30 -36.21 -10.59
C ALA A 161 -27.36 -37.07 -9.75
N TYR A 162 -26.38 -36.45 -9.09
CA TYR A 162 -25.37 -37.12 -8.26
C TYR A 162 -25.84 -37.38 -6.82
N LEU A 163 -26.77 -36.56 -6.30
CA LEU A 163 -27.36 -36.76 -4.95
C LEU A 163 -27.93 -38.17 -4.74
N LYS A 164 -28.52 -38.76 -5.78
CA LYS A 164 -29.05 -40.14 -5.71
C LYS A 164 -27.94 -41.18 -5.57
N GLY A 165 -26.85 -41.05 -6.34
CA GLY A 165 -25.67 -41.92 -6.25
C GLY A 165 -24.98 -41.80 -4.89
N TRP A 166 -24.82 -40.57 -4.39
CA TRP A 166 -24.22 -40.33 -3.07
C TRP A 166 -25.04 -40.92 -1.93
N LEU A 167 -26.37 -40.83 -2.00
CA LEU A 167 -27.25 -41.43 -0.98
C LEU A 167 -27.13 -42.95 -0.90
N ASP A 168 -26.93 -43.62 -2.04
CA ASP A 168 -26.76 -45.07 -2.07
C ASP A 168 -25.37 -45.48 -1.53
N GLU A 169 -24.31 -44.75 -1.89
CA GLU A 169 -22.94 -45.00 -1.40
C GLU A 169 -22.77 -44.69 0.10
N LEU A 170 -23.41 -43.63 0.60
CA LEU A 170 -23.41 -43.29 2.03
C LEU A 170 -24.07 -44.36 2.90
N LYS A 171 -25.04 -45.11 2.34
CA LYS A 171 -25.67 -46.24 3.03
C LYS A 171 -24.80 -47.50 3.04
N GLU A 172 -23.93 -47.67 2.03
CA GLU A 172 -23.10 -48.87 1.90
C GLU A 172 -21.93 -48.92 2.90
N SER A 173 -21.28 -47.77 3.22
CA SER A 173 -20.14 -47.79 4.16
C SER A 173 -19.82 -46.44 4.82
N PRO A 174 -19.74 -46.35 6.17
CA PRO A 174 -19.23 -45.18 6.89
C PRO A 174 -17.79 -44.79 6.53
N GLN A 175 -17.01 -45.72 5.98
CA GLN A 175 -15.65 -45.44 5.54
C GLN A 175 -15.63 -44.60 4.26
N PHE A 176 -16.66 -44.72 3.41
CA PHE A 176 -16.80 -43.94 2.18
C PHE A 176 -16.79 -42.44 2.50
N ILE A 177 -17.75 -41.97 3.30
CA ILE A 177 -17.84 -40.56 3.70
C ILE A 177 -16.54 -40.05 4.33
N LYS A 178 -15.89 -40.87 5.17
CA LYS A 178 -14.64 -40.47 5.82
C LYS A 178 -13.51 -40.23 4.81
N THR A 179 -13.31 -41.16 3.88
CA THR A 179 -12.26 -41.03 2.86
C THR A 179 -12.56 -39.88 1.90
N THR A 180 -13.82 -39.72 1.48
CA THR A 180 -14.27 -38.61 0.63
C THR A 180 -14.04 -37.27 1.33
N LEU A 181 -14.42 -37.12 2.60
CA LEU A 181 -14.19 -35.87 3.35
C LEU A 181 -12.69 -35.56 3.58
N LEU A 182 -11.83 -36.58 3.67
CA LEU A 182 -10.38 -36.37 3.71
C LEU A 182 -9.87 -35.80 2.39
N ASP A 183 -10.35 -36.30 1.26
CA ASP A 183 -9.99 -35.80 -0.07
C ASP A 183 -10.55 -34.39 -0.30
N VAL A 184 -11.80 -34.14 0.09
CA VAL A 184 -12.41 -32.80 0.12
C VAL A 184 -11.53 -31.82 0.88
N LYS A 185 -11.08 -32.18 2.08
CA LYS A 185 -10.21 -31.33 2.90
C LYS A 185 -8.86 -31.07 2.23
N ARG A 186 -8.23 -32.09 1.66
CA ARG A 186 -6.93 -31.95 0.99
C ARG A 186 -7.05 -31.05 -0.24
N ALA A 187 -8.05 -31.31 -1.08
CA ALA A 187 -8.27 -30.57 -2.30
C ALA A 187 -8.62 -29.09 -2.03
N SER A 188 -9.55 -28.83 -1.11
CA SER A 188 -9.89 -27.46 -0.71
C SER A 188 -8.69 -26.74 -0.09
N SER A 189 -7.89 -27.42 0.74
CA SER A 189 -6.68 -26.83 1.32
C SER A 189 -5.66 -26.40 0.28
N ILE A 190 -5.50 -27.12 -0.84
CA ILE A 190 -4.58 -26.73 -1.91
C ILE A 190 -5.07 -25.45 -2.58
N VAL A 191 -6.37 -25.39 -2.89
CA VAL A 191 -7.00 -24.21 -3.49
C VAL A 191 -6.83 -23.01 -2.57
N THR A 192 -7.19 -23.14 -1.29
CA THR A 192 -7.14 -22.02 -0.36
C THR A 192 -5.72 -21.55 -0.07
N GLN A 193 -4.75 -22.46 0.08
CA GLN A 193 -3.35 -22.07 0.28
C GLN A 193 -2.79 -21.29 -0.90
N LYS A 194 -3.15 -21.66 -2.13
CA LYS A 194 -2.71 -20.94 -3.33
C LYS A 194 -3.39 -19.57 -3.46
N VAL A 195 -4.70 -19.51 -3.23
CA VAL A 195 -5.45 -18.24 -3.25
C VAL A 195 -4.93 -17.31 -2.15
N ASP A 196 -4.74 -17.80 -0.92
CA ASP A 196 -4.21 -17.02 0.21
C ASP A 196 -2.78 -16.54 -0.07
N LYS A 197 -1.92 -17.37 -0.69
CA LYS A 197 -0.58 -16.97 -1.09
C LYS A 197 -0.61 -15.83 -2.11
N ILE A 198 -1.45 -15.93 -3.14
CA ILE A 198 -1.59 -14.84 -4.13
C ILE A 198 -2.19 -13.60 -3.48
N ALA A 199 -3.15 -13.74 -2.56
CA ALA A 199 -3.69 -12.62 -1.81
C ALA A 199 -2.61 -11.89 -1.01
N GLN A 200 -1.72 -12.64 -0.33
CA GLN A 200 -0.59 -12.07 0.39
C GLN A 200 0.41 -11.38 -0.55
N GLU A 201 0.74 -12.00 -1.69
CA GLU A 201 1.63 -11.41 -2.69
C GLU A 201 1.02 -10.15 -3.31
N LEU A 202 -0.31 -10.12 -3.54
CA LEU A 202 -1.01 -8.93 -4.01
C LEU A 202 -1.07 -7.85 -2.93
N GLU A 203 -1.29 -8.20 -1.67
CA GLU A 203 -1.23 -7.23 -0.57
C GLU A 203 0.19 -6.66 -0.42
N GLN A 204 1.23 -7.49 -0.53
CA GLN A 204 2.63 -7.05 -0.55
C GLN A 204 2.90 -6.16 -1.75
N ASN A 205 2.53 -6.58 -2.96
CA ASN A 205 2.70 -5.78 -4.17
C ASN A 205 1.84 -4.53 -4.17
N VAL A 206 0.67 -4.49 -3.52
CA VAL A 206 -0.12 -3.26 -3.34
C VAL A 206 0.50 -2.40 -2.26
N THR A 207 1.13 -2.97 -1.23
CA THR A 207 1.88 -2.19 -0.24
C THR A 207 3.15 -1.61 -0.89
N GLU A 208 3.85 -2.39 -1.71
CA GLU A 208 5.02 -1.99 -2.51
C GLU A 208 4.60 -1.04 -3.65
N GLU A 209 3.44 -1.23 -4.31
CA GLU A 209 2.88 -0.33 -5.32
C GLU A 209 2.20 0.90 -4.71
N GLN A 210 1.74 0.88 -3.46
CA GLN A 210 1.28 2.06 -2.74
C GLN A 210 2.45 2.80 -2.11
N GLU A 211 3.51 2.10 -1.71
CA GLU A 211 4.83 2.67 -1.45
C GLU A 211 5.39 3.25 -2.77
N ASP A 212 5.23 2.60 -3.93
CA ASP A 212 5.69 3.07 -5.25
C ASP A 212 4.74 4.06 -5.97
N LYS A 213 3.46 4.13 -5.61
CA LYS A 213 2.50 5.15 -6.11
C LYS A 213 2.38 6.34 -5.15
N ARG A 214 2.73 6.18 -3.86
CA ARG A 214 3.25 7.31 -3.06
C ARG A 214 4.63 7.73 -3.57
N SER A 215 5.44 6.80 -4.09
CA SER A 215 6.63 7.06 -4.91
C SER A 215 6.31 7.37 -6.39
N ALA A 216 5.24 8.13 -6.65
CA ALA A 216 5.36 9.15 -7.68
C ALA A 216 6.40 10.20 -7.20
N LYS A 217 7.67 9.75 -7.09
CA LYS A 217 8.82 10.40 -6.46
C LYS A 217 8.45 11.23 -5.22
N GLU A 218 8.08 10.57 -4.12
CA GLU A 218 8.32 11.21 -2.83
C GLU A 218 9.84 11.36 -2.70
N ARG A 219 10.32 12.62 -2.71
CA ARG A 219 11.75 12.91 -2.65
C ARG A 219 12.26 12.39 -1.30
N ILE A 220 13.22 11.49 -1.33
CA ILE A 220 13.90 11.01 -0.13
C ILE A 220 15.05 11.97 0.17
N PHE A 221 15.13 12.40 1.42
CA PHE A 221 16.21 13.20 1.95
C PHE A 221 17.08 12.39 2.90
N TYR A 222 18.35 12.76 2.99
CA TYR A 222 19.38 12.06 3.75
C TYR A 222 19.93 13.03 4.79
N ALA A 223 19.69 12.77 6.07
CA ALA A 223 20.17 13.56 7.19
C ALA A 223 21.42 12.91 7.81
N SER A 224 22.55 13.60 7.78
CA SER A 224 23.80 13.13 8.40
C SER A 224 23.63 13.08 9.93
N VAL A 225 23.71 11.87 10.50
CA VAL A 225 23.62 11.65 11.95
C VAL A 225 24.99 11.43 12.60
N ALA A 226 25.96 10.87 11.85
CA ALA A 226 27.30 10.66 12.36
C ALA A 226 28.33 10.72 11.23
N TYR A 227 29.25 11.67 11.35
CA TYR A 227 30.36 11.85 10.40
C TYR A 227 31.69 11.44 11.04
N LEU A 228 32.23 10.30 10.60
CA LEU A 228 33.40 9.64 11.17
C LEU A 228 34.64 9.95 10.33
N GLN A 229 35.60 10.65 10.94
CA GLN A 229 36.79 11.13 10.24
C GLN A 229 38.11 10.62 10.82
N THR A 230 38.10 10.06 12.02
CA THR A 230 39.34 9.61 12.67
C THR A 230 39.58 8.13 12.39
N ALA A 231 40.85 7.74 12.25
CA ALA A 231 41.22 6.35 11.99
C ALA A 231 40.77 5.38 13.10
N ASP A 232 40.58 5.87 14.32
CA ASP A 232 40.06 5.04 15.42
C ASP A 232 38.56 4.76 15.25
N ASP A 233 37.79 5.75 14.78
CA ASP A 233 36.35 5.61 14.55
C ASP A 233 36.02 4.78 13.28
N THR A 234 36.83 4.92 12.23
CA THR A 234 36.58 4.21 10.95
C THR A 234 37.06 2.78 10.94
N LYS A 235 37.99 2.39 11.83
CA LYS A 235 38.68 1.10 11.79
C LYS A 235 37.76 -0.11 11.66
N GLN A 236 36.69 -0.14 12.46
CA GLN A 236 35.76 -1.27 12.43
C GLN A 236 34.93 -1.31 11.14
N LEU A 237 34.57 -0.15 10.59
CA LEU A 237 33.87 -0.03 9.30
C LEU A 237 34.81 -0.40 8.14
N ASP A 238 36.07 0.03 8.18
CA ASP A 238 37.10 -0.34 7.21
C ASP A 238 37.32 -1.85 7.16
N GLU A 239 37.42 -2.52 8.32
CA GLU A 239 37.55 -3.98 8.40
C GLU A 239 36.35 -4.72 7.81
N LEU A 240 35.12 -4.19 7.97
CA LEU A 240 33.90 -4.79 7.42
C LEU A 240 33.80 -4.54 5.91
N LYS A 241 34.13 -3.32 5.46
CA LYS A 241 34.18 -2.94 4.05
C LYS A 241 35.20 -3.79 3.28
N ASP A 242 36.41 -3.95 3.80
CA ASP A 242 37.48 -4.72 3.15
C ASP A 242 37.16 -6.22 3.06
N LYS A 243 36.35 -6.74 4.00
CA LYS A 243 35.81 -8.11 3.96
C LYS A 243 34.59 -8.26 3.04
N GLY A 244 34.01 -7.16 2.56
CA GLY A 244 32.77 -7.15 1.78
C GLY A 244 31.52 -7.47 2.61
N ASP A 245 31.56 -7.33 3.94
CA ASP A 245 30.42 -7.56 4.82
C ASP A 245 29.56 -6.29 4.98
N TYR A 246 28.82 -5.96 3.93
CA TYR A 246 27.94 -4.79 3.90
C TYR A 246 26.77 -4.89 4.89
N LYS A 247 26.35 -6.11 5.27
CA LYS A 247 25.30 -6.29 6.28
C LYS A 247 25.82 -5.96 7.68
N GLY A 248 27.02 -6.43 8.01
CA GLY A 248 27.71 -6.05 9.24
C GLY A 248 28.01 -4.56 9.30
N LEU A 249 28.41 -3.95 8.18
CA LEU A 249 28.70 -2.52 8.07
C LEU A 249 27.46 -1.67 8.40
N LEU A 250 26.31 -2.01 7.84
CA LEU A 250 25.05 -1.33 8.14
C LEU A 250 24.60 -1.54 9.59
N ALA A 251 24.76 -2.75 10.14
CA ALA A 251 24.43 -3.03 11.54
C ALA A 251 25.29 -2.19 12.51
N LEU A 252 26.59 -2.09 12.24
CA LEU A 252 27.51 -1.28 13.03
C LEU A 252 27.22 0.23 12.87
N ALA A 253 26.90 0.69 11.65
CA ALA A 253 26.53 2.08 11.41
C ALA A 253 25.32 2.52 12.24
N LYS A 254 24.34 1.62 12.44
CA LYS A 254 23.18 1.88 13.30
C LYS A 254 23.53 2.06 14.79
N GLU A 255 24.66 1.52 15.26
CA GLU A 255 25.11 1.71 16.65
C GLU A 255 25.63 3.13 16.92
N TYR A 256 26.06 3.86 15.88
CA TYR A 256 26.48 5.26 15.99
C TYR A 256 25.30 6.23 16.09
N TYR A 257 24.08 5.76 15.82
CA TYR A 257 22.88 6.57 15.96
C TYR A 257 22.49 6.68 17.44
N ASP A 258 22.55 7.89 17.98
CA ASP A 258 22.27 8.19 19.38
C ASP A 258 20.80 8.50 19.68
N GLY A 259 19.93 8.42 18.67
CA GLY A 259 18.50 8.72 18.78
C GLY A 259 18.13 10.17 18.52
N ASN A 260 19.07 11.01 18.07
CA ASN A 260 18.75 12.38 17.65
C ASN A 260 17.91 12.38 16.37
N GLY A 261 16.87 13.22 16.30
CA GLY A 261 16.03 13.35 15.10
C GLY A 261 16.75 14.01 13.91
N MET A 262 15.98 14.38 12.90
CA MET A 262 16.50 15.06 11.71
C MET A 262 17.23 16.35 12.10
N ASP A 263 18.45 16.54 11.59
CA ASP A 263 19.15 17.83 11.63
C ASP A 263 18.90 18.57 10.32
N GLU A 264 18.06 19.61 10.36
CA GLU A 264 17.66 20.38 9.18
C GLU A 264 18.88 20.97 8.46
N GLN A 265 19.97 21.26 9.17
CA GLN A 265 21.19 21.85 8.61
C GLN A 265 21.98 20.84 7.78
N HIS A 266 21.92 19.55 8.14
CA HIS A 266 22.70 18.48 7.53
C HIS A 266 21.79 17.45 6.83
N THR A 267 20.68 17.91 6.25
CA THR A 267 19.73 17.09 5.49
C THR A 267 19.75 17.45 4.01
N TYR A 268 19.85 16.46 3.12
CA TYR A 268 20.13 16.70 1.71
C TYR A 268 19.29 15.83 0.77
N ALA A 269 19.07 16.28 -0.46
CA ALA A 269 18.31 15.52 -1.46
C ALA A 269 19.09 14.34 -2.08
N SER A 270 20.37 14.19 -1.74
CA SER A 270 21.26 13.11 -2.19
C SER A 270 22.21 12.70 -1.07
N PRO A 271 22.62 11.43 -0.97
CA PRO A 271 23.62 11.03 0.03
C PRO A 271 25.05 11.41 -0.40
N LEU A 272 25.29 11.75 -1.67
CA LEU A 272 26.61 12.05 -2.23
C LEU A 272 26.87 13.57 -2.23
N GLN A 273 27.33 14.10 -1.10
CA GLN A 273 27.49 15.54 -0.90
C GLN A 273 28.82 16.08 -1.44
N ASN A 274 29.85 15.24 -1.45
CA ASN A 274 31.20 15.62 -1.81
C ASN A 274 31.74 14.80 -2.98
N ARG A 275 32.70 15.39 -3.70
CA ARG A 275 33.39 14.67 -4.77
C ARG A 275 34.19 13.50 -4.17
N GLY A 276 33.90 12.29 -4.67
CA GLY A 276 34.56 11.07 -4.20
C GLY A 276 33.77 10.32 -3.13
N ASP A 277 32.57 10.79 -2.77
CA ASP A 277 31.60 10.01 -2.01
C ASP A 277 31.13 8.80 -2.81
N ASP A 278 31.05 7.66 -2.14
CA ASP A 278 30.56 6.40 -2.64
C ASP A 278 29.53 5.82 -1.67
N LEU A 279 28.34 5.51 -2.17
CA LEU A 279 27.28 4.92 -1.35
C LEU A 279 27.56 3.42 -1.21
N LEU A 280 27.98 2.98 -0.02
CA LEU A 280 28.40 1.60 0.20
C LEU A 280 27.21 0.65 0.39
N ILE A 281 26.21 1.09 1.16
CA ILE A 281 25.00 0.32 1.46
C ILE A 281 23.89 1.26 1.96
N GLU A 282 22.65 0.92 1.66
CA GLU A 282 21.46 1.55 2.26
C GLU A 282 20.37 0.51 2.54
N ASP A 283 19.49 0.83 3.48
CA ASP A 283 18.22 0.11 3.68
C ASP A 283 17.03 1.08 3.70
N LYS A 284 15.94 0.69 4.36
CA LYS A 284 14.75 1.52 4.48
C LYS A 284 15.04 2.85 5.20
N ASP A 285 15.86 2.83 6.24
CA ASP A 285 15.99 3.93 7.20
C ASP A 285 17.39 4.57 7.20
N PHE A 286 18.44 3.85 6.79
CA PHE A 286 19.83 4.30 6.85
C PHE A 286 20.57 4.19 5.52
N ALA A 287 21.55 5.07 5.33
CA ALA A 287 22.55 5.01 4.26
C ALA A 287 23.96 5.21 4.84
N VAL A 288 24.93 4.47 4.31
CA VAL A 288 26.35 4.62 4.70
C VAL A 288 27.16 5.04 3.49
N VAL A 289 27.73 6.24 3.58
CA VAL A 289 28.51 6.88 2.53
C VAL A 289 29.97 6.85 2.94
N TYR A 290 30.86 6.54 1.99
CA TYR A 290 32.29 6.52 2.22
C TYR A 290 33.00 7.44 1.24
N ASN A 291 33.96 8.23 1.74
CA ASN A 291 34.81 9.05 0.89
C ASN A 291 36.28 8.63 0.99
N GLY A 292 36.75 7.94 -0.06
CA GLY A 292 38.15 7.53 -0.18
C GLY A 292 39.10 8.65 -0.64
N SER A 293 38.58 9.78 -1.13
CA SER A 293 39.40 10.86 -1.68
C SER A 293 40.02 11.76 -0.60
N VAL A 294 39.46 11.75 0.61
CA VAL A 294 39.90 12.58 1.75
C VAL A 294 40.58 11.78 2.86
N GLY A 295 41.03 10.56 2.57
CA GLY A 295 41.72 9.70 3.54
C GLY A 295 40.84 8.66 4.23
N GLY A 296 39.61 8.45 3.75
CA GLY A 296 38.69 7.40 4.21
C GLY A 296 37.80 7.89 5.36
N THR A 297 36.73 8.62 5.02
CA THR A 297 35.71 9.05 5.99
C THR A 297 34.41 8.31 5.74
N TYR A 298 33.59 8.15 6.79
CA TYR A 298 32.24 7.60 6.69
C TYR A 298 31.22 8.63 7.14
N ASP A 299 30.13 8.75 6.39
CA ASP A 299 28.96 9.50 6.80
C ASP A 299 27.78 8.53 6.92
N ILE A 300 27.16 8.52 8.09
CA ILE A 300 26.01 7.70 8.41
C ILE A 300 24.81 8.63 8.36
N MET A 301 23.88 8.33 7.45
CA MET A 301 22.73 9.17 7.18
C MET A 301 21.42 8.44 7.45
N LEU A 302 20.46 9.14 8.03
CA LEU A 302 19.06 8.71 8.12
C LEU A 302 18.27 9.16 6.89
N LYS A 303 17.30 8.35 6.48
CA LYS A 303 16.41 8.65 5.37
C LYS A 303 15.10 9.24 5.89
N TYR A 304 14.69 10.35 5.30
CA TYR A 304 13.44 11.04 5.58
C TYR A 304 12.64 11.21 4.30
N THR A 305 11.33 11.04 4.43
CA THR A 305 10.37 11.37 3.36
C THR A 305 10.22 12.88 3.24
N GLU A 306 9.83 13.37 2.05
CA GLU A 306 9.55 14.80 1.87
C GLU A 306 8.47 15.28 2.84
N GLN A 307 7.46 14.46 3.15
CA GLN A 307 6.44 14.81 4.14
C GLN A 307 7.04 14.99 5.55
N GLU A 308 7.96 14.13 6.00
CA GLU A 308 8.64 14.30 7.28
C GLU A 308 9.49 15.58 7.32
N VAL A 309 10.13 15.93 6.20
CA VAL A 309 10.87 17.20 6.04
C VAL A 309 9.92 18.40 6.15
N ARG A 310 8.75 18.35 5.47
CA ARG A 310 7.70 19.39 5.54
C ARG A 310 7.18 19.57 6.97
N ASP A 311 6.98 18.47 7.70
CA ASP A 311 6.55 18.49 9.10
C ASP A 311 7.63 19.12 9.99
N HIS A 312 8.91 18.83 9.74
CA HIS A 312 10.04 19.46 10.43
C HIS A 312 10.11 20.98 10.16
N ILE A 313 9.99 21.41 8.90
CA ILE A 313 9.96 22.83 8.52
C ILE A 313 8.83 23.56 9.27
N THR A 314 7.64 22.96 9.32
CA THR A 314 6.48 23.56 10.00
C THR A 314 6.70 23.70 11.51
N ARG A 315 7.46 22.78 12.11
CA ARG A 315 7.65 22.70 13.56
C ARG A 315 8.85 23.51 14.06
N TYR A 316 9.93 23.56 13.30
CA TYR A 316 11.23 24.10 13.72
C TYR A 316 11.70 25.29 12.87
N GLY A 317 11.04 25.56 11.75
CA GLY A 317 11.40 26.64 10.83
C GLY A 317 12.58 26.30 9.93
N THR A 318 13.09 27.31 9.24
CA THR A 318 14.16 27.19 8.22
C THR A 318 15.44 27.96 8.57
N ASP A 319 15.51 28.56 9.76
CA ASP A 319 16.65 29.39 10.22
C ASP A 319 17.99 28.63 10.18
N ARG A 320 17.96 27.33 10.50
CA ARG A 320 19.11 26.42 10.50
C ARG A 320 18.92 25.27 9.52
N ALA A 321 18.35 25.52 8.34
CA ALA A 321 18.12 24.51 7.31
C ALA A 321 19.20 24.53 6.20
N SER A 322 19.43 23.36 5.59
CA SER A 322 20.21 23.20 4.37
C SER A 322 19.53 23.87 3.16
N ASP A 323 20.27 24.08 2.07
CA ASP A 323 19.69 24.63 0.85
C ASP A 323 18.62 23.71 0.24
N ASP A 324 18.78 22.40 0.36
CA ASP A 324 17.80 21.42 -0.11
C ASP A 324 16.49 21.47 0.69
N VAL A 325 16.57 21.62 2.01
CA VAL A 325 15.40 21.78 2.88
C VAL A 325 14.72 23.14 2.64
N LYS A 326 15.49 24.19 2.36
CA LYS A 326 14.93 25.50 1.95
C LYS A 326 14.21 25.44 0.62
N GLU A 327 14.67 24.64 -0.34
CA GLU A 327 13.92 24.42 -1.58
C GLU A 327 12.56 23.75 -1.34
N VAL A 328 12.47 22.83 -0.37
CA VAL A 328 11.17 22.25 0.06
C VAL A 328 10.27 23.33 0.67
N ALA A 329 10.82 24.23 1.51
CA ALA A 329 10.04 25.33 2.07
C ALA A 329 9.48 26.26 0.97
N LYS A 330 10.26 26.54 -0.08
CA LYS A 330 9.78 27.28 -1.26
C LYS A 330 8.68 26.55 -2.02
N ASP A 331 8.80 25.23 -2.15
CA ASP A 331 7.74 24.39 -2.75
C ASP A 331 6.45 24.48 -1.92
N MET A 332 6.54 24.36 -0.59
CA MET A 332 5.41 24.51 0.33
C MET A 332 4.72 25.88 0.19
N ALA A 333 5.48 26.98 0.14
CA ALA A 333 4.93 28.31 -0.05
C ALA A 333 4.25 28.47 -1.42
N ALA A 334 4.86 27.95 -2.49
CA ALA A 334 4.25 28.00 -3.83
C ALA A 334 2.92 27.24 -3.91
N GLU A 335 2.84 26.06 -3.27
CA GLU A 335 1.61 25.27 -3.18
C GLU A 335 0.50 26.02 -2.43
N GLN A 336 0.83 26.62 -1.27
CA GLN A 336 -0.12 27.44 -0.51
C GLN A 336 -0.71 28.59 -1.34
N PHE A 337 0.11 29.29 -2.11
CA PHE A 337 -0.37 30.37 -2.99
C PHE A 337 -1.15 29.85 -4.21
N ALA A 338 -0.83 28.67 -4.72
CA ALA A 338 -1.60 28.04 -5.80
C ALA A 338 -3.03 27.69 -5.34
N GLU A 339 -3.18 27.15 -4.12
CA GLU A 339 -4.50 26.86 -3.54
C GLU A 339 -5.36 28.13 -3.37
N LEU A 340 -4.77 29.22 -2.88
CA LEU A 340 -5.46 30.50 -2.74
C LEU A 340 -5.93 31.06 -4.08
N THR A 341 -5.15 30.87 -5.15
CA THR A 341 -5.50 31.33 -6.50
C THR A 341 -6.80 30.67 -7.00
N HIS A 342 -7.08 29.44 -6.58
CA HIS A 342 -8.32 28.74 -6.93
C HIS A 342 -9.53 29.16 -6.08
N GLN A 343 -9.33 29.64 -4.85
CA GLN A 343 -10.41 30.01 -3.93
C GLN A 343 -10.71 31.51 -3.92
N ARG A 344 -9.68 32.33 -3.63
CA ARG A 344 -9.74 33.80 -3.63
C ARG A 344 -8.30 34.34 -3.55
N MET A 345 -7.86 35.04 -4.59
CA MET A 345 -6.52 35.65 -4.59
C MET A 345 -6.38 36.65 -3.42
N PRO A 346 -5.20 36.72 -2.76
CA PRO A 346 -4.93 37.74 -1.77
C PRO A 346 -4.94 39.13 -2.40
N VAL A 347 -5.74 40.02 -1.84
CA VAL A 347 -5.92 41.40 -2.31
C VAL A 347 -5.64 42.35 -1.16
N PHE A 348 -4.92 43.43 -1.46
CA PHE A 348 -4.72 44.56 -0.57
C PHE A 348 -5.50 45.76 -1.13
N GLU A 349 -6.36 46.34 -0.30
CA GLU A 349 -7.04 47.60 -0.58
C GLU A 349 -6.22 48.73 0.03
N MET A 350 -5.69 49.60 -0.83
CA MET A 350 -4.87 50.74 -0.42
C MET A 350 -5.74 51.94 0.00
N PRO A 351 -5.24 52.84 0.87
CA PRO A 351 -6.00 54.01 1.33
C PRO A 351 -6.46 54.96 0.21
N ASP A 352 -5.72 55.06 -0.89
CA ASP A 352 -6.07 55.82 -2.09
C ASP A 352 -7.16 55.15 -2.96
N GLY A 353 -7.56 53.93 -2.61
CA GLY A 353 -8.55 53.12 -3.34
C GLY A 353 -7.95 52.16 -4.36
N ASP A 354 -6.62 52.09 -4.51
CA ASP A 354 -5.97 51.14 -5.39
C ASP A 354 -6.08 49.70 -4.87
N ILE A 355 -6.19 48.75 -5.80
CA ILE A 355 -6.34 47.32 -5.51
C ILE A 355 -5.09 46.59 -6.00
N LEU A 356 -4.33 46.04 -5.06
CA LEU A 356 -3.11 45.28 -5.33
C LEU A 356 -3.31 43.80 -5.07
N TYR A 357 -2.72 42.96 -5.91
CA TYR A 357 -2.73 41.50 -5.80
C TYR A 357 -1.36 41.00 -5.36
N ALA A 358 -1.34 39.97 -4.53
CA ALA A 358 -0.10 39.31 -4.11
C ALA A 358 0.04 37.94 -4.75
N ARG A 359 1.27 37.59 -5.17
CA ARG A 359 1.65 36.25 -5.61
C ARG A 359 3.02 35.90 -5.05
N TYR A 360 3.26 34.62 -4.81
CA TYR A 360 4.59 34.14 -4.44
C TYR A 360 5.43 33.82 -5.69
N ASN A 361 6.69 34.24 -5.66
CA ASN A 361 7.69 34.01 -6.69
C ASN A 361 8.74 33.02 -6.16
N ARG A 362 8.57 31.74 -6.49
CA ARG A 362 9.43 30.64 -6.03
C ARG A 362 10.91 30.84 -6.38
N ASP A 363 11.22 31.35 -7.58
CA ASP A 363 12.60 31.48 -8.06
C ASP A 363 13.39 32.54 -7.28
N LYS A 364 12.71 33.62 -6.87
CA LYS A 364 13.31 34.74 -6.13
C LYS A 364 13.10 34.65 -4.62
N ASP A 365 12.23 33.75 -4.18
CA ASP A 365 11.76 33.65 -2.81
C ASP A 365 11.14 34.96 -2.27
N THR A 366 10.30 35.59 -3.11
CA THR A 366 9.67 36.88 -2.82
C THR A 366 8.16 36.84 -2.98
N LEU A 367 7.47 37.65 -2.19
CA LEU A 367 6.10 38.06 -2.45
C LEU A 367 6.11 39.23 -3.45
N ASP A 368 5.63 38.96 -4.66
CA ASP A 368 5.43 39.96 -5.70
C ASP A 368 4.04 40.59 -5.50
N VAL A 369 3.96 41.93 -5.45
CA VAL A 369 2.70 42.68 -5.33
C VAL A 369 2.52 43.62 -6.52
N GLY A 370 1.32 43.68 -7.07
CA GLY A 370 1.02 44.63 -8.15
C GLY A 370 -0.41 44.57 -8.66
N THR A 371 -0.69 45.34 -9.71
CA THR A 371 -2.03 45.47 -10.29
C THR A 371 -2.32 44.37 -11.32
N ALA A 372 -3.59 43.98 -11.43
CA ALA A 372 -4.04 43.05 -12.46
C ALA A 372 -4.13 43.75 -13.82
N THR A 373 -3.59 43.12 -14.86
CA THR A 373 -3.66 43.59 -16.25
C THR A 373 -4.17 42.47 -17.16
N ASN A 374 -4.57 42.83 -18.39
CA ASN A 374 -5.01 41.86 -19.40
C ASN A 374 -3.94 40.83 -19.81
N ALA A 375 -2.66 41.07 -19.46
CA ALA A 375 -1.54 40.17 -19.76
C ALA A 375 -1.01 39.41 -18.52
N GLY A 376 -1.69 39.51 -17.37
CA GLY A 376 -1.24 38.97 -16.08
C GLY A 376 -1.03 40.08 -15.04
N MET A 377 -0.14 39.86 -14.07
CA MET A 377 0.11 40.83 -13.00
C MET A 377 1.27 41.77 -13.37
N ALA A 378 1.04 43.08 -13.28
CA ALA A 378 2.10 44.08 -13.38
C ALA A 378 2.72 44.30 -12.00
N VAL A 379 3.82 43.58 -11.73
CA VAL A 379 4.52 43.66 -10.44
C VAL A 379 5.08 45.06 -10.21
N GLN A 380 4.77 45.66 -9.06
CA GLN A 380 5.27 46.96 -8.62
C GLN A 380 6.24 46.82 -7.45
N HIS A 381 6.00 45.85 -6.56
CA HIS A 381 6.77 45.66 -5.32
C HIS A 381 7.22 44.22 -5.13
N HIS A 382 8.38 44.05 -4.50
CA HIS A 382 8.96 42.75 -4.14
C HIS A 382 9.37 42.74 -2.67
N TYR A 383 8.86 41.78 -1.90
CA TYR A 383 9.22 41.62 -0.49
C TYR A 383 9.75 40.20 -0.24
N PRO A 384 10.83 40.00 0.53
CA PRO A 384 11.28 38.67 0.92
C PRO A 384 10.17 37.90 1.65
N TYR A 385 10.04 36.60 1.36
CA TYR A 385 9.11 35.73 2.08
C TYR A 385 9.80 35.07 3.28
N ASP A 386 9.19 35.13 4.46
CA ASP A 386 9.69 34.50 5.67
C ASP A 386 8.98 33.15 5.89
N HIS A 387 9.70 32.05 5.66
CA HIS A 387 9.19 30.69 5.83
C HIS A 387 8.98 30.27 7.30
N ASN A 388 9.45 31.06 8.27
CA ASN A 388 9.15 30.85 9.69
C ASN A 388 7.84 31.52 10.12
N MET A 389 7.28 32.39 9.27
CA MET A 389 6.02 33.08 9.52
C MET A 389 4.88 32.40 8.75
N THR A 390 3.67 32.50 9.28
CA THR A 390 2.49 32.06 8.54
C THR A 390 2.29 32.92 7.28
N LEU A 391 1.59 32.36 6.30
CA LEU A 391 1.15 33.09 5.11
C LEU A 391 0.47 34.42 5.46
N GLU A 392 -0.48 34.40 6.41
CA GLU A 392 -1.21 35.59 6.85
C GLU A 392 -0.28 36.65 7.46
N ALA A 393 0.70 36.22 8.24
CA ALA A 393 1.66 37.13 8.86
C ALA A 393 2.61 37.75 7.81
N ASN A 394 3.01 36.98 6.79
CA ASN A 394 3.75 37.51 5.63
C ASN A 394 2.92 38.56 4.87
N LEU A 395 1.65 38.26 4.57
CA LEU A 395 0.74 39.18 3.90
C LEU A 395 0.49 40.45 4.71
N GLN A 396 0.30 40.33 6.03
CA GLN A 396 0.10 41.46 6.92
C GLN A 396 1.33 42.37 6.97
N ALA A 397 2.54 41.79 7.12
CA ALA A 397 3.78 42.55 7.16
C ALA A 397 4.02 43.32 5.84
N VAL A 398 3.62 42.75 4.70
CA VAL A 398 3.67 43.43 3.41
C VAL A 398 2.62 44.53 3.32
N ASN A 399 1.38 44.29 3.77
CA ASN A 399 0.34 45.31 3.81
C ASN A 399 0.75 46.52 4.65
N GLU A 400 1.35 46.30 5.83
CA GLU A 400 1.86 47.40 6.68
C GLU A 400 2.90 48.24 5.95
N LYS A 401 3.87 47.60 5.26
CA LYS A 401 4.88 48.30 4.46
C LYS A 401 4.29 49.07 3.27
N LEU A 402 3.27 48.52 2.61
CA LEU A 402 2.60 49.20 1.48
C LEU A 402 1.86 50.45 1.96
N ASN A 403 1.19 50.40 3.11
CA ASN A 403 0.50 51.55 3.70
C ASN A 403 1.46 52.69 4.13
N GLU A 404 2.75 52.42 4.31
CA GLU A 404 3.74 53.45 4.63
C GLU A 404 4.21 54.25 3.39
N LEU A 405 4.05 53.69 2.18
CA LEU A 405 4.51 54.29 0.93
C LEU A 405 3.69 55.53 0.57
N GLU A 406 4.38 56.60 0.15
CA GLU A 406 3.74 57.87 -0.20
C GLU A 406 2.80 57.75 -1.41
N GLU A 407 3.05 56.79 -2.31
CA GLU A 407 2.27 56.57 -3.51
C GLU A 407 0.84 56.04 -3.26
N TYR A 408 0.58 55.47 -2.07
CA TYR A 408 -0.72 54.89 -1.70
C TYR A 408 -1.43 55.64 -0.56
N ARG A 409 -0.93 56.82 -0.17
CA ARG A 409 -1.58 57.65 0.86
C ARG A 409 -2.79 58.35 0.27
N GLU A 410 -3.86 58.50 1.07
CA GLU A 410 -4.99 59.37 0.71
C GLU A 410 -4.46 60.76 0.31
N GLU A 411 -4.67 61.16 -0.94
CA GLU A 411 -4.62 62.57 -1.30
C GLU A 411 -5.69 63.28 -0.47
N LEU A 412 -5.27 63.94 0.61
CA LEU A 412 -6.08 64.97 1.24
C LEU A 412 -6.40 66.00 0.15
N GLN A 413 -7.60 65.91 -0.43
CA GLN A 413 -8.21 67.04 -1.12
C GLN A 413 -8.27 68.17 -0.10
N GLU A 414 -7.26 69.03 -0.12
CA GLU A 414 -7.37 70.37 0.41
C GLU A 414 -8.52 71.03 -0.36
N ALA A 415 -9.72 70.96 0.21
CA ALA A 415 -10.82 71.80 -0.19
C ALA A 415 -10.39 73.24 0.08
N GLU A 416 -9.82 73.87 -0.96
CA GLU A 416 -9.44 75.26 -1.01
C GLU A 416 -10.58 76.13 -0.46
N TYR A 417 -10.34 76.69 0.73
CA TYR A 417 -10.95 77.93 1.16
C TYR A 417 -10.52 79.03 0.18
N GLY A 418 -11.37 79.33 -0.81
CA GLY A 418 -11.15 80.39 -1.79
C GLY A 418 -12.43 81.15 -2.10
N GLY A 419 -12.75 82.16 -1.27
CA GLY A 419 -13.87 83.06 -1.51
C GLY A 419 -13.77 83.82 -2.83
N GLY A 420 -14.92 84.05 -3.47
CA GLY A 420 -15.00 84.81 -4.72
C GLY A 420 -16.40 85.33 -5.01
N LEU A 421 -16.72 86.51 -4.47
CA LEU A 421 -17.80 87.38 -4.93
C LEU A 421 -17.77 87.60 -6.46
N ARG A 422 -18.96 87.58 -7.09
CA ARG A 422 -19.47 88.44 -8.20
C ARG A 422 -20.66 87.71 -8.86
N ARG A 423 -21.81 88.30 -9.19
CA ARG A 423 -22.19 89.70 -9.40
C ARG A 423 -23.70 89.84 -9.20
#